data_AF-A0A291Q530-F1
#
_entry.id   AF-A0A291Q530-F1
#
_cell.length_a   1.000
_cell.length_b   1.000
_cell.length_c   1.000
_cell.angle_alpha   90.00
_cell.angle_beta   90.00
_cell.angle_gamma   90.00
#
_symmetry.space_group_name_H-M   'P 1'
#
loop_
_entity.id
_entity.type
_entity.pdbx_description
1 polymer ?
#
loop_
_entity_poly.entity_id
_entity_poly.type
_entity_poly.pdbx_seq_one_letter_code
_entity_poly.pdbx_strand_id
1 'polypeptide(L)'
;MSDSYAGPEEGEAVDPEPQVPDEPSYDPAAPAPLGVERTPTGNADVDSGLARLGDADHLATEGHTEVYEDVHRGLRDALTALDTRPGPPAPPGAPTPSYNRS
;
A
#
# COMPACT_ATOMS: atom_id res chain seq x y z
N MET A 1 7.94 79.43 14.40
CA MET A 1 8.29 78.19 15.12
C MET A 1 7.75 77.07 14.23
N SER A 2 8.50 76.52 13.27
CA SER A 2 9.65 75.59 13.46
C SER A 2 9.25 74.47 14.44
N ASP A 3 9.25 73.18 14.08
CA ASP A 3 10.26 72.49 13.28
C ASP A 3 9.71 71.32 12.44
N SER A 4 10.37 71.09 11.31
CA SER A 4 10.44 69.81 10.60
C SER A 4 11.26 68.82 11.43
N TYR A 5 10.87 67.55 11.47
CA TYR A 5 11.81 66.47 11.81
C TYR A 5 12.04 65.58 10.59
N ALA A 6 13.25 65.70 10.05
CA ALA A 6 13.84 64.79 9.09
C ALA A 6 14.95 64.00 9.80
N GLY A 7 14.84 62.67 9.75
CA GLY A 7 15.92 61.67 9.84
C GLY A 7 16.43 61.25 11.24
N PRO A 8 17.13 60.11 11.36
CA PRO A 8 17.61 59.22 10.28
C PRO A 8 17.03 57.79 10.30
N GLU A 9 17.03 57.20 9.10
CA GLU A 9 16.99 55.75 8.87
C GLU A 9 18.28 55.14 9.46
N GLU A 10 18.17 54.43 10.58
CA GLU A 10 19.26 53.62 11.12
C GLU A 10 19.00 52.17 10.74
N GLY A 11 19.87 51.64 9.89
CA GLY A 11 19.80 50.28 9.38
C GLY A 11 19.84 49.27 10.51
N GLU A 12 18.74 48.53 10.66
CA GLU A 12 18.70 47.36 11.51
C GLU A 12 19.63 46.31 10.88
N ALA A 13 20.74 46.09 11.56
CA ALA A 13 21.71 45.07 11.23
C ALA A 13 21.00 43.71 11.24
N VAL A 14 20.84 43.13 10.06
CA VAL A 14 20.53 41.70 9.90
C VAL A 14 21.66 40.91 10.54
N ASP A 15 21.40 40.37 11.72
CA ASP A 15 22.19 39.31 12.34
C ASP A 15 22.29 38.16 11.32
N PRO A 16 23.49 37.72 10.90
CA PRO A 16 23.59 36.62 9.98
C PRO A 16 23.12 35.35 10.69
N GLU A 17 21.95 34.83 10.29
CA GLU A 17 21.52 33.49 10.69
C GLU A 17 22.70 32.51 10.55
N PRO A 18 22.93 31.64 11.55
CA PRO A 18 23.95 30.62 11.44
C PRO A 18 23.64 29.77 10.22
N GLN A 19 24.48 29.88 9.20
CA GLN A 19 24.38 29.08 7.99
C GLN A 19 24.65 27.64 8.39
N VAL A 20 23.57 26.89 8.62
CA VAL A 20 23.61 25.43 8.75
C VAL A 20 24.29 24.93 7.48
N PRO A 21 25.43 24.23 7.58
CA PRO A 21 26.06 23.62 6.42
C PRO A 21 25.01 22.75 5.72
N ASP A 22 24.93 22.81 4.39
CA ASP A 22 24.19 21.83 3.59
C ASP A 22 24.66 20.42 4.01
N GLU A 23 23.88 19.75 4.85
CA GLU A 23 24.12 18.37 5.19
C GLU A 23 24.02 17.57 3.89
N PRO A 24 24.95 16.65 3.60
CA PRO A 24 24.86 15.82 2.42
C PRO A 24 23.50 15.11 2.44
N SER A 25 22.68 15.37 1.42
CA SER A 25 21.41 14.67 1.21
C SER A 25 21.67 13.18 1.26
N TYR A 26 21.10 12.50 2.28
CA TYR A 26 21.16 11.05 2.36
C TYR A 26 20.30 10.50 1.23
N ASP A 27 20.95 10.03 0.16
CA ASP A 27 20.30 9.28 -0.91
C ASP A 27 20.28 7.80 -0.51
N PRO A 28 19.15 7.29 0.03
CA PRO A 28 19.06 5.88 0.39
C PRO A 28 19.25 5.03 -0.86
N ALA A 29 20.10 4.00 -0.77
CA ALA A 29 20.20 3.02 -1.83
C ALA A 29 18.81 2.45 -2.16
N ALA A 30 18.45 2.42 -3.43
CA ALA A 30 17.18 1.86 -3.87
C ALA A 30 17.02 0.42 -3.35
N PRO A 31 15.83 0.05 -2.83
CA PRO A 31 15.62 -1.29 -2.30
C PRO A 31 15.89 -2.35 -3.37
N ALA A 32 16.72 -3.34 -3.03
CA ALA A 32 17.03 -4.44 -3.94
C ALA A 32 15.79 -5.36 -4.12
N PRO A 33 15.54 -5.88 -5.34
CA PRO A 33 14.44 -6.82 -5.57
C PRO A 33 14.58 -8.08 -4.72
N LEU A 34 13.49 -8.56 -4.12
CA LEU A 34 13.50 -9.73 -3.23
C LEU A 34 13.77 -11.07 -3.95
N GLY A 35 13.76 -11.10 -5.29
CA GLY A 35 14.09 -12.30 -6.08
C GLY A 35 13.11 -13.46 -5.93
N VAL A 36 11.87 -13.20 -5.51
CA VAL A 36 10.85 -14.25 -5.31
C VAL A 36 10.17 -14.55 -6.63
N GLU A 37 10.53 -15.69 -7.23
CA GLU A 37 9.84 -16.27 -8.38
C GLU A 37 8.38 -16.59 -8.02
N ARG A 38 7.40 -16.00 -8.74
CA ARG A 38 5.98 -16.32 -8.56
C ARG A 38 5.57 -17.43 -9.53
N THR A 39 5.28 -18.62 -9.00
CA THR A 39 4.62 -19.69 -9.76
C THR A 39 3.11 -19.43 -9.79
N PRO A 40 2.42 -19.57 -10.94
CA PRO A 40 0.97 -19.43 -11.01
C PRO A 40 0.26 -20.38 -10.02
N THR A 41 -0.74 -19.87 -9.32
CA THR A 41 -1.48 -20.65 -8.32
C THR A 41 -2.52 -21.58 -8.94
N GLY A 42 -2.92 -21.30 -10.18
CA GLY A 42 -3.97 -22.03 -10.90
C GLY A 42 -5.37 -21.50 -10.61
N ASN A 43 -5.50 -20.43 -9.82
CA ASN A 43 -6.73 -19.69 -9.63
C ASN A 43 -6.60 -18.32 -10.30
N ALA A 44 -7.40 -18.08 -11.35
CA ALA A 44 -7.32 -16.86 -12.15
C ALA A 44 -7.54 -15.57 -11.35
N ASP A 45 -8.40 -15.58 -10.34
CA ASP A 45 -8.69 -14.41 -9.51
C ASP A 45 -7.50 -14.08 -8.59
N VAL A 46 -6.90 -15.11 -8.01
CA VAL A 46 -5.68 -14.98 -7.19
C VAL A 46 -4.50 -14.53 -8.04
N ASP A 47 -4.30 -15.16 -9.19
CA ASP A 47 -3.21 -14.84 -10.12
C ASP A 47 -3.33 -13.41 -10.66
N SER A 48 -4.55 -12.93 -10.94
CA SER A 48 -4.81 -11.55 -11.35
C SER A 48 -4.48 -10.54 -10.25
N GLY A 49 -4.84 -10.83 -9.00
CA GLY A 49 -4.47 -9.99 -7.85
C GLY A 49 -2.96 -9.90 -7.63
N LEU A 50 -2.24 -11.01 -7.81
CA LEU A 50 -0.78 -11.05 -7.71
C LEU A 50 -0.08 -10.30 -8.85
N ALA A 51 -0.61 -10.36 -10.07
CA ALA A 51 -0.09 -9.57 -11.19
C ALA A 51 -0.23 -8.06 -10.92
N ARG A 52 -1.41 -7.63 -10.45
CA ARG A 52 -1.67 -6.23 -10.10
C ARG A 52 -0.80 -5.72 -8.94
N LEU A 53 -0.46 -6.59 -7.99
CA LEU A 53 0.51 -6.26 -6.94
C LEU A 53 1.91 -6.02 -7.51
N GLY A 54 2.32 -6.77 -8.54
CA GLY A 54 3.58 -6.53 -9.26
C GLY A 54 3.59 -5.19 -9.99
N ASP A 55 2.46 -4.75 -10.53
CA ASP A 55 2.34 -3.42 -11.13
C ASP A 55 2.46 -2.31 -10.08
N ALA A 56 1.96 -2.54 -8.85
CA ALA A 56 2.04 -1.59 -7.74
C ALA A 56 3.48 -1.30 -7.31
N ASP A 57 4.40 -2.27 -7.39
CA ASP A 57 5.82 -2.08 -7.08
C ASP A 57 6.50 -1.02 -7.97
N HIS A 58 5.88 -0.69 -9.12
CA HIS A 58 6.35 0.32 -10.07
C HIS A 58 5.62 1.67 -9.98
N LEU A 59 4.61 1.79 -9.11
CA LEU A 59 3.88 3.04 -8.95
C LEU A 59 4.64 4.04 -8.06
N ALA A 60 4.18 5.29 -8.05
CA ALA A 60 4.58 6.24 -7.02
C ALA A 60 3.85 5.89 -5.71
N THR A 61 4.46 6.24 -4.58
CA THR A 61 3.93 5.92 -3.24
C THR A 61 2.51 6.40 -3.00
N GLU A 62 2.06 7.49 -3.64
CA GLU A 62 0.66 7.94 -3.54
C GLU A 62 -0.34 6.92 -4.10
N GLY A 63 0.06 6.12 -5.10
CA GLY A 63 -0.78 5.11 -5.76
C GLY A 63 -0.75 3.73 -5.11
N HIS A 64 0.20 3.45 -4.21
CA HIS A 64 0.37 2.10 -3.64
C HIS A 64 -0.84 1.71 -2.78
N THR A 65 -1.31 2.63 -1.92
CA THR A 65 -2.37 2.35 -0.95
C THR A 65 -3.66 1.88 -1.62
N GLU A 66 -4.11 2.58 -2.66
CA GLU A 66 -5.36 2.25 -3.36
C GLU A 66 -5.28 0.87 -4.03
N VAL A 67 -4.12 0.53 -4.60
CA VAL A 67 -3.91 -0.78 -5.23
C VAL A 67 -3.81 -1.89 -4.19
N TYR A 68 -3.12 -1.66 -3.06
CA TYR A 68 -3.04 -2.64 -1.98
C TYR A 68 -4.42 -2.99 -1.42
N GLU A 69 -5.28 -1.99 -1.20
CA GLU A 69 -6.64 -2.22 -0.69
C GLU A 69 -7.52 -2.99 -1.68
N ASP A 70 -7.45 -2.64 -2.96
CA ASP A 70 -8.19 -3.35 -4.02
C ASP A 70 -7.75 -4.81 -4.14
N VAL A 71 -6.43 -5.04 -4.17
CA VAL A 71 -5.85 -6.39 -4.21
C VAL A 71 -6.21 -7.18 -2.95
N HIS A 72 -6.15 -6.55 -1.77
CA HIS A 72 -6.47 -7.21 -0.51
C HIS A 72 -7.93 -7.65 -0.46
N ARG A 73 -8.86 -6.80 -0.91
CA ARG A 73 -10.27 -7.14 -1.01
C ARG A 73 -10.50 -8.27 -2.01
N GLY A 74 -9.96 -8.16 -3.23
CA GLY A 74 -10.12 -9.18 -4.27
C GLY A 74 -9.57 -10.55 -3.85
N LEU A 75 -8.40 -10.58 -3.21
CA LEU A 75 -7.82 -11.83 -2.72
C LEU A 75 -8.65 -12.45 -1.59
N ARG A 76 -9.17 -11.63 -0.67
CA ARG A 76 -10.06 -12.12 0.40
C ARG A 76 -11.33 -12.74 -0.16
N ASP A 77 -11.93 -12.11 -1.16
CA ASP A 77 -13.15 -12.61 -1.79
C ASP A 77 -12.87 -13.93 -2.54
N ALA A 78 -11.77 -14.01 -3.29
CA ALA A 78 -11.35 -15.23 -3.98
C ALA A 78 -11.11 -16.40 -3.00
N LEU A 79 -10.43 -16.15 -1.88
CA LEU A 79 -10.20 -17.17 -0.85
C LEU A 79 -11.50 -17.59 -0.15
N THR A 80 -12.40 -16.64 0.11
CA THR A 80 -13.73 -16.94 0.67
C THR A 80 -14.56 -17.79 -0.29
N ALA A 81 -14.49 -17.52 -1.60
CA ALA A 81 -15.16 -18.33 -2.61
C ALA A 81 -14.61 -19.76 -2.68
N LEU A 82 -13.32 -19.94 -2.45
CA LEU A 82 -12.72 -21.27 -2.35
C LEU A 82 -13.17 -22.02 -1.10
N ASP A 83 -13.24 -21.34 0.03
CA ASP A 83 -13.66 -21.92 1.31
C ASP A 83 -15.14 -22.33 1.31
N THR A 84 -15.98 -21.57 0.60
CA THR A 84 -17.43 -21.82 0.51
C THR A 84 -17.83 -22.83 -0.57
N ARG A 85 -16.88 -23.39 -1.33
CA ARG A 85 -17.16 -24.35 -2.40
C ARG A 85 -17.92 -25.56 -1.84
N PRO A 86 -19.19 -25.79 -2.23
CA PRO A 86 -19.94 -26.96 -1.79
C PRO A 86 -19.18 -28.22 -2.18
N GLY A 87 -19.04 -29.16 -1.23
CA GLY A 87 -18.48 -30.47 -1.53
C GLY A 87 -19.23 -31.13 -2.68
N PRO A 88 -18.58 -32.02 -3.46
CA PRO A 88 -19.22 -32.69 -4.58
C PRO A 88 -20.55 -33.30 -4.12
N PRO A 89 -21.61 -33.22 -4.95
CA PRO A 89 -22.92 -33.74 -4.57
C PRO A 89 -22.78 -35.20 -4.17
N ALA A 90 -23.43 -35.57 -3.06
CA ALA A 90 -23.40 -36.95 -2.58
C ALA A 90 -23.84 -37.90 -3.71
N PRO A 91 -23.18 -39.07 -3.87
CA PRO A 91 -23.57 -40.03 -4.88
C PRO A 91 -25.04 -40.46 -4.66
N PRO A 92 -25.80 -40.70 -5.74
CA PRO A 92 -27.18 -41.15 -5.63
C PRO A 92 -27.24 -42.46 -4.82
N GLY A 93 -27.96 -42.46 -3.71
CA GLY A 93 -28.12 -43.63 -2.82
C GLY A 93 -27.46 -43.53 -1.44
N ALA A 94 -26.85 -42.41 -1.08
CA ALA A 94 -26.34 -42.22 0.28
C ALA A 94 -27.49 -42.27 1.33
N PRO A 95 -27.44 -43.15 2.33
CA PRO A 95 -28.47 -43.22 3.38
C PRO A 95 -28.45 -41.92 4.20
N THR A 96 -29.61 -41.28 4.36
CA THR A 96 -29.75 -40.11 5.22
C THR A 96 -29.49 -40.50 6.68
N PRO A 97 -28.63 -39.79 7.43
CA PRO A 97 -28.37 -40.11 8.83
C PRO A 97 -29.63 -39.89 9.67
N SER A 98 -30.26 -40.98 10.10
CA SER A 98 -31.35 -40.98 11.06
C SER A 98 -30.78 -40.75 12.46
N TYR A 99 -30.75 -39.50 12.92
CA TYR A 99 -30.48 -39.22 14.33
C TYR A 99 -31.69 -39.67 15.14
N ASN A 100 -31.54 -40.81 15.83
CA ASN A 100 -32.54 -41.34 16.76
C ASN A 100 -32.79 -40.33 17.88
N ARG A 101 -34.02 -39.82 17.91
CA ARG A 101 -34.58 -39.02 18.98
C ARG A 101 -34.97 -39.97 20.12
N SER A 102 -34.14 -40.06 21.16
CA SER A 102 -34.50 -40.65 22.46
C SER A 102 -34.78 -39.56 23.47
#